data_AF-A0A7N9AQQ6-F1
#
_entry.id   AF-A0A7N9AQQ6-F1
#
_cell.length_a   1.000
_cell.length_b   1.000
_cell.length_c   1.000
_cell.angle_alpha   90.00
_cell.angle_beta   90.00
_cell.angle_gamma   90.00
#
_symmetry.space_group_name_H-M   'P 1'
#
loop_
_entity.id
_entity.type
_entity.pdbx_description
1 polymer ?
#
loop_
_entity_poly.entity_id
_entity_poly.type
_entity_poly.pdbx_seq_one_letter_code
_entity_poly.pdbx_strand_id
1 'polypeptide(L)'
;MDHVLNTADHYFFTPYVYPASWPVDGALRQIISLWVVTCLGAQLIYLGFGALNFYYVFDHKLMKHPQFIKDQVRQEIQLGTVSIIWMSFPTVALFFWEVRGYSKLYDNISNSSLGWPGVFLSVAGFLFFIDMCIYWIHRCLHHKSLYKHLHKQHHIFKIPTPFASHAFHPLDGFLQSLPYHIYPFIFPLHKVVYLFLFVFVNIWTISIHDGDYRIPGPLIFLINGAAHHVDHHLYFNYNYGQYFTLWDRLGGSYRHPSALLGKGPHDHIHKLMAEAAQTE
;
A
#
# COMPACT_ATOMS: atom_id res chain seq x y z
N MET A 1 1.89 -17.19 4.50
CA MET A 1 1.38 -17.67 3.19
C MET A 1 1.05 -19.16 3.19
N ASP A 2 1.71 -19.98 4.00
CA ASP A 2 1.44 -21.42 4.13
C ASP A 2 -0.04 -21.76 4.43
N HIS A 3 -0.71 -21.08 5.36
CA HIS A 3 -2.15 -21.29 5.61
C HIS A 3 -3.01 -21.04 4.37
N VAL A 4 -2.70 -19.96 3.63
CA VAL A 4 -3.43 -19.58 2.41
C VAL A 4 -3.18 -20.62 1.32
N LEU A 5 -1.92 -21.01 1.12
CA LEU A 5 -1.51 -22.00 0.13
C LEU A 5 -2.13 -23.37 0.43
N ASN A 6 -2.04 -23.85 1.67
CA ASN A 6 -2.63 -25.13 2.09
C ASN A 6 -4.14 -25.15 1.90
N THR A 7 -4.82 -24.04 2.20
CA THR A 7 -6.27 -23.91 1.98
C THR A 7 -6.60 -23.95 0.49
N ALA A 8 -5.87 -23.19 -0.33
CA ALA A 8 -6.07 -23.18 -1.78
C ALA A 8 -5.75 -24.54 -2.41
N ASP A 9 -4.71 -25.22 -1.96
CA ASP A 9 -4.34 -26.57 -2.39
C ASP A 9 -5.41 -27.59 -2.02
N HIS A 10 -5.94 -27.54 -0.79
CA HIS A 10 -6.95 -28.49 -0.32
C HIS A 10 -8.28 -28.34 -1.09
N TYR A 11 -8.78 -27.11 -1.23
CA TYR A 11 -10.11 -26.87 -1.78
C TYR A 11 -10.14 -26.67 -3.30
N PHE A 12 -9.03 -26.29 -3.94
CA PHE A 12 -9.03 -25.90 -5.35
C PHE A 12 -7.91 -26.51 -6.19
N PHE A 13 -6.64 -26.30 -5.83
CA PHE A 13 -5.55 -26.69 -6.73
C PHE A 13 -5.32 -28.20 -6.83
N THR A 14 -5.36 -28.94 -5.71
CA THR A 14 -5.17 -30.40 -5.74
C THR A 14 -6.32 -31.11 -6.47
N PRO A 15 -7.60 -30.77 -6.23
CA PRO A 15 -8.69 -31.50 -6.87
C PRO A 15 -8.89 -31.15 -8.35
N TYR A 16 -8.57 -29.92 -8.77
CA TYR A 16 -9.01 -29.42 -10.09
C TYR A 16 -7.89 -28.92 -11.01
N VAL A 17 -6.69 -28.63 -10.51
CA VAL A 17 -5.64 -27.94 -11.30
C VAL A 17 -4.42 -28.82 -11.53
N TYR A 18 -3.84 -29.37 -10.46
CA TYR A 18 -2.60 -30.14 -10.58
C TYR A 18 -2.85 -31.63 -10.78
N PRO A 19 -2.06 -32.30 -11.63
CA PRO A 19 -2.11 -33.76 -11.73
C PRO A 19 -1.60 -34.40 -10.44
N ALA A 20 -2.04 -35.62 -10.16
CA ALA A 20 -1.59 -36.39 -8.98
C ALA A 20 -0.06 -36.61 -8.92
N SER A 21 0.64 -36.49 -10.05
CA SER A 21 2.11 -36.60 -10.13
C SER A 21 2.86 -35.37 -9.60
N TRP A 22 2.18 -34.24 -9.35
CA TRP A 22 2.79 -33.02 -8.83
C TRP A 22 2.60 -32.93 -7.31
N PRO A 23 3.64 -33.25 -6.51
CA PRO A 23 3.51 -33.29 -5.06
C PRO A 23 3.26 -31.89 -4.49
N VAL A 24 2.48 -31.80 -3.40
CA VAL A 24 2.04 -30.53 -2.77
C VAL A 24 3.23 -29.67 -2.32
N ASP A 25 4.30 -30.31 -1.87
CA ASP A 25 5.55 -29.68 -1.43
C ASP A 25 6.57 -29.48 -2.56
N GLY A 26 6.20 -29.83 -3.79
CA GLY A 26 7.03 -29.64 -4.98
C GLY A 26 7.24 -28.16 -5.28
N ALA A 27 8.50 -27.74 -5.44
CA ALA A 27 8.87 -26.33 -5.58
C ALA A 27 8.14 -25.62 -6.74
N LEU A 28 8.09 -26.25 -7.92
CA LEU A 28 7.43 -25.66 -9.09
C LEU A 28 5.93 -25.43 -8.84
N ARG A 29 5.25 -26.41 -8.23
CA ARG A 29 3.84 -26.32 -7.85
C ARG A 29 3.63 -25.17 -6.86
N GLN A 30 4.42 -25.13 -5.79
CA GLN A 30 4.30 -24.08 -4.78
C GLN A 30 4.53 -22.69 -5.36
N ILE A 31 5.55 -22.51 -6.21
CA ILE A 31 5.84 -21.21 -6.86
C ILE A 31 4.67 -20.76 -7.74
N ILE A 32 4.12 -21.66 -8.57
CA ILE A 32 2.98 -21.33 -9.44
C ILE A 32 1.73 -21.01 -8.60
N SER A 33 1.40 -21.85 -7.61
CA SER A 33 0.27 -21.62 -6.72
C SER A 33 0.39 -20.31 -5.95
N LEU A 34 1.57 -20.03 -5.38
CA LEU A 34 1.85 -18.78 -4.67
C LEU A 34 1.67 -17.59 -5.61
N TRP A 35 2.19 -17.65 -6.84
CA TRP A 35 2.03 -16.57 -7.81
C TRP A 35 0.57 -16.32 -8.16
N VAL A 36 -0.20 -17.37 -8.45
CA VAL A 36 -1.64 -17.26 -8.76
C VAL A 36 -2.41 -16.67 -7.57
N VAL A 37 -2.22 -17.21 -6.37
CA VAL A 37 -2.93 -16.75 -5.15
C VAL A 37 -2.53 -15.32 -4.80
N THR A 38 -1.25 -14.99 -4.83
CA THR A 38 -0.75 -13.64 -4.52
C THR A 38 -1.26 -12.64 -5.53
N CYS A 39 -1.21 -12.95 -6.82
CA CYS A 39 -1.70 -12.05 -7.86
C CYS A 39 -3.22 -11.83 -7.73
N LEU A 40 -4.01 -12.90 -7.67
CA LEU A 40 -5.48 -12.78 -7.56
C LEU A 40 -5.90 -12.10 -6.25
N GLY A 41 -5.27 -12.46 -5.13
CA GLY A 41 -5.54 -11.87 -3.82
C GLY A 41 -5.19 -10.38 -3.78
N ALA A 42 -4.03 -9.99 -4.30
CA ALA A 42 -3.63 -8.59 -4.37
C ALA A 42 -4.56 -7.77 -5.29
N GLN A 43 -4.95 -8.31 -6.45
CA GLN A 43 -5.92 -7.64 -7.34
C GLN A 43 -7.30 -7.52 -6.68
N LEU A 44 -7.76 -8.54 -5.97
CA LEU A 44 -9.04 -8.51 -5.25
C LEU A 44 -9.04 -7.44 -4.16
N ILE A 45 -7.95 -7.34 -3.38
CA ILE A 45 -7.80 -6.31 -2.35
C ILE A 45 -7.75 -4.92 -3.01
N TYR A 46 -6.89 -4.74 -4.01
CA TYR A 46 -6.70 -3.47 -4.70
C TYR A 46 -7.98 -2.98 -5.38
N LEU A 47 -8.57 -3.78 -6.27
CA LEU A 47 -9.77 -3.41 -7.02
C LEU A 47 -11.01 -3.39 -6.11
N GLY A 48 -11.12 -4.32 -5.17
CA GLY A 48 -12.25 -4.41 -4.25
C GLY A 48 -12.29 -3.24 -3.27
N PHE A 49 -11.24 -3.05 -2.46
CA PHE A 49 -11.19 -1.92 -1.52
C PHE A 49 -11.02 -0.58 -2.24
N GLY A 50 -10.33 -0.56 -3.38
CA GLY A 50 -10.26 0.63 -4.23
C GLY A 50 -11.63 1.06 -4.73
N ALA A 51 -12.45 0.12 -5.22
CA ALA A 51 -13.82 0.42 -5.63
C ALA A 51 -14.70 0.83 -4.45
N LEU A 52 -14.66 0.12 -3.33
CA LEU A 52 -15.42 0.49 -2.13
C LEU A 52 -15.06 1.92 -1.68
N ASN A 53 -13.77 2.24 -1.60
CA ASN A 53 -13.33 3.58 -1.24
C ASN A 53 -13.77 4.61 -2.30
N PHE A 54 -13.57 4.34 -3.59
CA PHE A 54 -13.94 5.24 -4.67
C PHE A 54 -15.45 5.57 -4.65
N TYR A 55 -16.33 4.60 -4.44
CA TYR A 55 -17.78 4.84 -4.46
C TYR A 55 -18.33 5.44 -3.16
N TYR A 56 -17.76 5.11 -2.00
CA TYR A 56 -18.34 5.45 -0.70
C TYR A 56 -17.57 6.50 0.11
N VAL A 57 -16.30 6.76 -0.21
CA VAL A 57 -15.41 7.66 0.55
C VAL A 57 -14.91 8.81 -0.33
N PHE A 58 -14.39 8.51 -1.52
CA PHE A 58 -13.81 9.50 -2.42
C PHE A 58 -14.83 10.56 -2.86
N ASP A 59 -14.48 11.83 -2.64
CA ASP A 59 -15.30 12.94 -3.13
C ASP A 59 -15.03 13.19 -4.61
N HIS A 60 -15.99 12.76 -5.43
CA HIS A 60 -15.94 12.85 -6.89
C HIS A 60 -15.86 14.29 -7.42
N LYS A 61 -16.10 15.33 -6.59
CA LYS A 61 -15.84 16.73 -6.98
C LYS A 61 -14.38 16.97 -7.30
N LEU A 62 -13.45 16.23 -6.67
CA LEU A 62 -12.01 16.29 -6.95
C LEU A 62 -11.68 16.03 -8.43
N MET A 63 -12.52 15.26 -9.13
CA MET A 63 -12.36 14.99 -10.56
C MET A 63 -12.54 16.23 -11.45
N LYS A 64 -13.12 17.31 -10.91
CA LYS A 64 -13.26 18.60 -11.62
C LYS A 64 -12.05 19.51 -11.45
N HIS A 65 -11.05 19.11 -10.64
CA HIS A 65 -9.86 19.91 -10.43
C HIS A 65 -9.07 20.05 -11.74
N PRO A 66 -8.50 21.24 -12.08
CA PRO A 66 -7.77 21.44 -13.34
C PRO A 66 -6.55 20.53 -13.55
N GLN A 67 -6.01 19.97 -12.47
CA GLN A 67 -4.89 19.02 -12.50
C GLN A 67 -5.32 17.55 -12.52
N PHE A 68 -6.63 17.27 -12.49
CA PHE A 68 -7.17 15.93 -12.70
C PHE A 68 -7.09 15.60 -14.19
N ILE A 69 -6.33 14.56 -14.56
CA ILE A 69 -6.05 14.28 -15.98
C ILE A 69 -7.20 13.53 -16.65
N LYS A 70 -7.27 13.61 -17.98
CA LYS A 70 -8.29 12.89 -18.76
C LYS A 70 -8.16 11.37 -18.56
N ASP A 71 -9.28 10.69 -18.35
CA ASP A 71 -9.35 9.24 -18.15
C ASP A 71 -8.49 8.72 -16.97
N GLN A 72 -8.20 9.58 -15.98
CA GLN A 72 -7.25 9.28 -14.90
C GLN A 72 -7.56 7.96 -14.16
N VAL A 73 -8.80 7.75 -13.73
CA VAL A 73 -9.20 6.52 -12.99
C VAL A 73 -8.88 5.26 -13.80
N ARG A 74 -9.14 5.29 -15.11
CA ARG A 74 -8.82 4.16 -15.99
C ARG A 74 -7.31 3.95 -16.10
N GLN A 75 -6.53 5.03 -16.24
CA GLN A 75 -5.08 4.96 -16.29
C GLN A 75 -4.48 4.42 -14.98
N GLU A 76 -4.99 4.87 -13.84
CA GLU A 76 -4.60 4.40 -12.51
C GLU A 76 -4.88 2.91 -12.34
N ILE A 77 -6.08 2.44 -12.68
CA ILE A 77 -6.46 1.02 -12.61
C ILE A 77 -5.57 0.19 -13.55
N GLN A 78 -5.40 0.60 -14.81
CA GLN A 78 -4.58 -0.14 -15.78
C GLN A 78 -3.14 -0.27 -15.29
N LEU A 79 -2.56 0.83 -14.81
CA LEU A 79 -1.20 0.82 -14.29
C LEU A 79 -1.10 -0.03 -13.03
N GLY A 80 -2.00 0.15 -12.06
CA GLY A 80 -2.00 -0.60 -10.81
C GLY A 80 -2.14 -2.10 -11.03
N THR A 81 -3.06 -2.53 -11.91
CA THR A 81 -3.23 -3.94 -12.25
C THR A 81 -1.97 -4.52 -12.87
N VAL A 82 -1.33 -3.83 -13.83
CA VAL A 82 -0.09 -4.30 -14.45
C VAL A 82 1.05 -4.36 -13.42
N SER A 83 1.16 -3.35 -12.57
CA SER A 83 2.23 -3.27 -11.58
C SER A 83 2.16 -4.35 -10.53
N ILE A 84 0.96 -4.67 -10.03
CA ILE A 84 0.75 -5.78 -9.09
C ILE A 84 1.21 -7.12 -9.70
N ILE A 85 0.91 -7.38 -10.98
CA ILE A 85 1.36 -8.61 -11.66
C ILE A 85 2.88 -8.69 -11.66
N TRP A 86 3.57 -7.63 -12.06
CA TRP A 86 5.03 -7.65 -12.14
C TRP A 86 5.72 -7.67 -10.77
N MET A 87 5.16 -6.98 -9.78
CA MET A 87 5.64 -7.02 -8.39
C MET A 87 5.50 -8.41 -7.77
N SER A 88 4.48 -9.17 -8.17
CA SER A 88 4.24 -10.49 -7.57
C SER A 88 5.39 -11.47 -7.83
N PHE A 89 6.16 -11.33 -8.91
CA PHE A 89 7.29 -12.24 -9.20
C PHE A 89 8.37 -12.23 -8.10
N PRO A 90 9.00 -11.09 -7.76
CA PRO A 90 9.97 -11.05 -6.67
C PRO A 90 9.32 -11.28 -5.29
N THR A 91 8.07 -10.88 -5.10
CA THR A 91 7.34 -11.17 -3.84
C THR A 91 7.11 -12.67 -3.63
N VAL A 92 6.83 -13.43 -4.70
CA VAL A 92 6.67 -14.89 -4.62
C VAL A 92 7.96 -15.57 -4.21
N ALA A 93 9.14 -15.05 -4.56
CA ALA A 93 10.40 -15.59 -4.06
C ALA A 93 10.49 -15.50 -2.53
N LEU A 94 10.06 -14.37 -1.95
CA LEU A 94 10.00 -14.17 -0.50
C LEU A 94 8.96 -15.09 0.14
N PHE A 95 7.75 -15.19 -0.44
CA PHE A 95 6.73 -16.11 0.06
C PHE A 95 7.13 -17.57 -0.07
N PHE A 96 7.86 -17.93 -1.12
CA PHE A 96 8.39 -19.27 -1.26
C PHE A 96 9.36 -19.59 -0.13
N TRP A 97 10.31 -18.71 0.18
CA TRP A 97 11.18 -18.91 1.34
C TRP A 97 10.43 -18.92 2.67
N GLU A 98 9.38 -18.10 2.80
CA GLU A 98 8.50 -18.10 3.97
C GLU A 98 7.84 -19.48 4.17
N VAL A 99 7.21 -20.06 3.14
CA VAL A 99 6.55 -21.38 3.24
C VAL A 99 7.54 -22.54 3.38
N ARG A 100 8.81 -22.34 2.99
CA ARG A 100 9.90 -23.30 3.21
C ARG A 100 10.49 -23.22 4.62
N GLY A 101 9.94 -22.37 5.49
CA GLY A 101 10.32 -22.28 6.91
C GLY A 101 11.53 -21.40 7.18
N TYR A 102 11.96 -20.55 6.24
CA TYR A 102 13.08 -19.62 6.46
C TYR A 102 12.68 -18.34 7.20
N SER A 103 11.37 -18.09 7.36
CA SER A 103 10.88 -16.96 8.16
C SER A 103 10.76 -17.32 9.64
N LYS A 104 10.64 -16.31 10.49
CA LYS A 104 10.37 -16.43 11.94
C LYS A 104 8.88 -16.35 12.26
N LEU A 105 8.02 -16.64 11.29
CA LEU A 105 6.57 -16.69 11.52
C LEU A 105 6.22 -17.90 12.38
N TYR A 106 5.29 -17.71 13.32
CA TYR A 106 4.84 -18.76 14.23
C TYR A 106 3.31 -18.88 14.28
N ASP A 107 2.82 -20.09 14.58
CA ASP A 107 1.40 -20.43 14.55
C ASP A 107 0.67 -20.16 15.86
N ASN A 108 1.27 -20.49 17.02
CA ASN A 108 0.58 -20.38 18.31
C ASN A 108 1.08 -19.18 19.11
N ILE A 109 0.16 -18.50 19.79
CA ILE A 109 0.47 -17.36 20.66
C ILE A 109 1.42 -17.77 21.79
N SER A 110 1.38 -19.03 22.24
CA SER A 110 2.31 -19.58 23.23
C SER A 110 3.77 -19.62 22.76
N ASN A 111 4.04 -19.53 21.45
CA ASN A 111 5.39 -19.40 20.90
C ASN A 111 5.93 -17.96 20.99
N SER A 112 5.08 -16.97 21.30
CA SER A 112 5.54 -15.62 21.65
C SER A 112 6.15 -15.64 23.04
N SER A 113 7.35 -15.07 23.20
CA SER A 113 8.08 -15.02 24.48
C SER A 113 7.28 -14.36 25.61
N LEU A 114 6.36 -13.46 25.26
CA LEU A 114 5.50 -12.73 26.20
C LEU A 114 4.01 -13.03 25.98
N GLY A 115 3.64 -14.08 25.22
CA GLY A 115 2.25 -14.33 24.83
C GLY A 115 1.62 -13.15 24.08
N TRP A 116 0.39 -12.78 24.47
CA TRP A 116 -0.36 -11.66 23.88
C TRP A 116 0.37 -10.30 23.93
N PRO A 117 0.95 -9.85 25.07
CA PRO A 117 1.80 -8.66 25.10
C PRO A 117 2.91 -8.67 24.04
N GLY A 118 3.54 -9.82 23.80
CA GLY A 118 4.56 -9.96 22.76
C GLY A 118 4.00 -9.80 21.35
N VAL A 119 2.78 -10.29 21.11
CA VAL A 119 2.06 -10.09 19.84
C VAL A 119 1.79 -8.59 19.63
N PHE A 120 1.25 -7.87 20.62
CA PHE A 120 1.01 -6.43 20.49
C PHE A 120 2.30 -5.64 20.27
N LEU A 121 3.38 -6.00 20.97
CA LEU A 121 4.69 -5.39 20.76
C LEU A 121 5.22 -5.67 19.36
N SER A 122 5.00 -6.87 18.81
CA SER A 122 5.37 -7.21 17.43
C SER A 122 4.57 -6.41 16.40
N VAL A 123 3.28 -6.12 16.65
CA VAL A 123 2.46 -5.25 15.79
C VAL A 123 2.98 -3.81 15.81
N ALA A 124 3.25 -3.25 16.99
CA ALA A 124 3.84 -1.92 17.10
C ALA A 124 5.21 -1.87 16.42
N GLY A 125 6.08 -2.84 16.71
CA GLY A 125 7.40 -2.97 16.10
C GLY A 125 7.33 -3.12 14.57
N PHE A 126 6.36 -3.85 14.05
CA PHE A 126 6.07 -3.93 12.63
C PHE A 126 5.74 -2.55 12.07
N LEU A 127 4.73 -1.87 12.60
CA LEU A 127 4.33 -0.55 12.08
C LEU A 127 5.48 0.46 12.08
N PHE A 128 6.26 0.55 13.17
CA PHE A 128 7.41 1.47 13.24
C PHE A 128 8.56 1.08 12.30
N PHE A 129 8.89 -0.20 12.21
CA PHE A 129 9.96 -0.68 11.32
C PHE A 129 9.61 -0.39 9.86
N ILE A 130 8.38 -0.71 9.46
CA ILE A 130 7.97 -0.48 8.08
C ILE A 130 7.89 1.01 7.78
N ASP A 131 7.27 1.81 8.64
CA ASP A 131 7.15 3.25 8.40
C ASP A 131 8.52 3.90 8.21
N MET A 132 9.52 3.49 9.02
CA MET A 132 10.90 3.91 8.85
C MET A 132 11.49 3.52 7.51
N CYS A 133 11.39 2.24 7.14
CA CYS A 133 11.99 1.74 5.90
C CYS A 133 11.33 2.38 4.67
N ILE A 134 10.00 2.48 4.64
CA ILE A 134 9.25 3.10 3.54
C ILE A 134 9.60 4.58 3.44
N TYR A 135 9.66 5.30 4.55
CA TYR A 135 10.09 6.71 4.54
C TYR A 135 11.40 6.90 3.76
N TRP A 136 12.43 6.09 4.08
CA TRP A 136 13.72 6.21 3.41
C TRP A 136 13.69 5.74 1.96
N ILE A 137 12.99 4.63 1.67
CA ILE A 137 12.84 4.12 0.29
C ILE A 137 12.12 5.16 -0.57
N HIS A 138 11.00 5.70 -0.07
CA HIS A 138 10.20 6.71 -0.74
C HIS A 138 11.00 8.00 -0.96
N ARG A 139 11.70 8.50 0.06
CA ARG A 139 12.58 9.67 -0.08
C ARG A 139 13.70 9.43 -1.10
N CYS A 140 14.29 8.23 -1.14
CA CYS A 140 15.27 7.85 -2.15
C CYS A 140 14.66 7.78 -3.56
N LEU A 141 13.44 7.30 -3.71
CA LEU A 141 12.71 7.28 -4.98
C LEU A 141 12.47 8.69 -5.53
N HIS A 142 12.41 9.72 -4.68
CA HIS A 142 12.39 11.13 -5.09
C HIS A 142 13.75 11.73 -5.43
N HIS A 143 14.84 10.99 -5.24
CA HIS A 143 16.16 11.43 -5.69
C HIS A 143 16.19 11.51 -7.23
N LYS A 144 16.85 12.54 -7.77
CA LYS A 144 16.84 12.88 -9.21
C LYS A 144 17.20 11.71 -10.15
N SER A 145 18.09 10.81 -9.70
CA SER A 145 18.50 9.64 -10.47
C SER A 145 17.41 8.56 -10.59
N LEU A 146 16.53 8.44 -9.58
CA LEU A 146 15.49 7.40 -9.52
C LEU A 146 14.12 7.94 -9.93
N TYR A 147 13.77 9.16 -9.51
CA TYR A 147 12.45 9.75 -9.66
C TYR A 147 11.94 9.67 -11.10
N LYS A 148 12.75 10.14 -12.07
CA LYS A 148 12.35 10.17 -13.48
C LYS A 148 11.96 8.78 -14.03
N HIS A 149 12.59 7.72 -13.52
CA HIS A 149 12.49 6.37 -14.06
C HIS A 149 11.48 5.50 -13.31
N LEU A 150 11.32 5.71 -12.00
CA LEU A 150 10.53 4.84 -11.14
C LEU A 150 9.28 5.53 -10.60
N HIS A 151 9.44 6.71 -10.03
CA HIS A 151 8.40 7.31 -9.18
C HIS A 151 7.60 8.42 -9.86
N LYS A 152 8.14 9.04 -10.91
CA LYS A 152 7.46 10.09 -11.67
C LYS A 152 6.12 9.63 -12.23
N GLN A 153 6.00 8.37 -12.63
CA GLN A 153 4.78 7.81 -13.19
C GLN A 153 3.63 7.84 -12.17
N HIS A 154 3.92 7.60 -10.89
CA HIS A 154 2.95 7.74 -9.81
C HIS A 154 2.51 9.20 -9.63
N HIS A 155 3.48 10.10 -9.66
CA HIS A 155 3.33 11.54 -9.44
C HIS A 155 2.72 12.32 -10.62
N ILE A 156 2.37 11.66 -11.73
CA ILE A 156 1.55 12.31 -12.76
C ILE A 156 0.12 12.55 -12.25
N PHE A 157 -0.34 11.73 -11.30
CA PHE A 157 -1.66 11.81 -10.67
C PHE A 157 -1.66 12.78 -9.49
N LYS A 158 -1.53 14.07 -9.78
CA LYS A 158 -1.41 15.12 -8.75
C LYS A 158 -2.61 15.21 -7.80
N ILE A 159 -3.80 14.92 -8.32
CA ILE A 159 -5.03 14.78 -7.55
C ILE A 159 -5.39 13.29 -7.62
N PRO A 160 -4.75 12.44 -6.80
CA PRO A 160 -4.91 11.01 -6.91
C PRO A 160 -6.35 10.59 -6.59
N THR A 161 -6.77 9.45 -7.15
CA THR A 161 -7.91 8.69 -6.60
C THR A 161 -7.39 7.50 -5.80
N PRO A 162 -8.25 6.74 -5.08
CA PRO A 162 -7.84 5.55 -4.35
C PRO A 162 -7.13 4.51 -5.24
N PHE A 163 -7.41 4.51 -6.55
CA PHE A 163 -6.75 3.62 -7.51
C PHE A 163 -5.29 4.03 -7.81
N ALA A 164 -4.89 5.28 -7.54
CA ALA A 164 -3.49 5.72 -7.66
C ALA A 164 -2.56 4.99 -6.69
N SER A 165 -3.11 4.41 -5.61
CA SER A 165 -2.37 3.76 -4.52
C SER A 165 -1.38 2.68 -4.97
N HIS A 166 -1.66 2.01 -6.09
CA HIS A 166 -0.78 0.99 -6.67
C HIS A 166 -0.32 1.34 -8.10
N ALA A 167 -0.70 2.52 -8.59
CA ALA A 167 -0.42 2.99 -9.94
C ALA A 167 0.99 3.62 -10.01
N PHE A 168 2.02 2.80 -9.82
CA PHE A 168 3.44 3.18 -9.89
C PHE A 168 4.22 2.19 -10.75
N HIS A 169 5.50 2.46 -11.02
CA HIS A 169 6.36 1.48 -11.69
C HIS A 169 6.47 0.18 -10.85
N PRO A 170 6.51 -1.03 -11.43
CA PRO A 170 6.56 -2.27 -10.64
C PRO A 170 7.71 -2.34 -9.64
N LEU A 171 8.92 -1.91 -10.04
CA LEU A 171 10.06 -1.85 -9.13
C LEU A 171 9.87 -0.85 -7.98
N ASP A 172 9.18 0.27 -8.23
CA ASP A 172 8.87 1.25 -7.19
C ASP A 172 7.97 0.60 -6.12
N GLY A 173 6.85 0.03 -6.56
CA GLY A 173 5.95 -0.71 -5.68
C GLY A 173 6.61 -1.85 -4.93
N PHE A 174 7.44 -2.65 -5.62
CA PHE A 174 8.16 -3.74 -4.98
C PHE A 174 9.07 -3.21 -3.86
N LEU A 175 9.86 -2.17 -4.14
CA LEU A 175 10.76 -1.56 -3.14
C LEU A 175 9.97 -1.04 -1.94
N GLN A 176 8.87 -0.31 -2.15
CA GLN A 176 8.03 0.18 -1.06
C GLN A 176 7.33 -0.96 -0.28
N SER A 177 7.00 -2.08 -0.94
CA SER A 177 6.41 -3.24 -0.28
C SER A 177 7.42 -4.15 0.44
N LEU A 178 8.69 -4.08 0.06
CA LEU A 178 9.74 -4.99 0.52
C LEU A 178 9.86 -5.04 2.05
N PRO A 179 9.82 -3.91 2.79
CA PRO A 179 9.86 -3.92 4.25
C PRO A 179 8.84 -4.88 4.87
N TYR A 180 7.61 -4.96 4.32
CA TYR A 180 6.53 -5.78 4.89
C TYR A 180 6.90 -7.26 4.84
N HIS A 181 7.54 -7.66 3.74
CA HIS A 181 7.90 -9.04 3.47
C HIS A 181 9.21 -9.46 4.16
N ILE A 182 10.17 -8.55 4.36
CA ILE A 182 11.42 -8.87 5.06
C ILE A 182 11.26 -8.89 6.58
N TYR A 183 10.30 -8.14 7.14
CA TYR A 183 10.09 -8.09 8.60
C TYR A 183 10.02 -9.49 9.24
N PRO A 184 9.18 -10.44 8.77
CA PRO A 184 9.09 -11.76 9.38
C PRO A 184 10.36 -12.62 9.23
N PHE A 185 11.35 -12.24 8.40
CA PHE A 185 12.64 -12.92 8.34
C PHE A 185 13.62 -12.42 9.42
N ILE A 186 13.39 -11.21 9.91
CA ILE A 186 14.25 -10.55 10.90
C ILE A 186 13.66 -10.71 12.31
N PHE A 187 12.35 -10.53 12.44
CA PHE A 187 11.63 -10.50 13.72
C PHE A 187 10.52 -11.57 13.77
N PRO A 188 10.26 -12.16 14.95
CA PRO A 188 9.16 -13.10 15.11
C PRO A 188 7.81 -12.39 14.99
N LEU A 189 6.87 -12.98 14.26
CA LEU A 189 5.52 -12.45 14.08
C LEU A 189 4.51 -13.58 13.93
N HIS A 190 3.33 -13.41 14.52
CA HIS A 190 2.28 -14.43 14.43
C HIS A 190 1.69 -14.48 13.02
N LYS A 191 1.53 -15.68 12.43
CA LYS A 191 1.11 -15.85 11.01
C LYS A 191 -0.20 -15.15 10.67
N VAL A 192 -1.23 -15.31 11.49
CA VAL A 192 -2.55 -14.67 11.24
C VAL A 192 -2.45 -13.15 11.38
N VAL A 193 -1.61 -12.66 12.29
CA VAL A 193 -1.39 -11.22 12.48
C VAL A 193 -0.65 -10.66 11.29
N TYR A 194 0.35 -11.37 10.75
CA TYR A 194 1.04 -11.00 9.52
C TYR A 194 0.08 -10.90 8.32
N LEU A 195 -0.82 -11.88 8.14
CA LEU A 195 -1.85 -11.83 7.08
C LEU A 195 -2.82 -10.64 7.28
N PHE A 196 -3.26 -10.40 8.51
CA PHE A 196 -4.10 -9.24 8.82
C PHE A 196 -3.38 -7.93 8.50
N LEU A 197 -2.12 -7.79 8.92
CA LEU A 197 -1.30 -6.61 8.66
C LEU A 197 -1.09 -6.40 7.16
N PHE A 198 -0.88 -7.47 6.39
CA PHE A 198 -0.79 -7.39 4.93
C PHE A 198 -2.06 -6.77 4.31
N VAL A 199 -3.25 -7.18 4.75
CA VAL A 199 -4.51 -6.58 4.28
C VAL A 199 -4.64 -5.12 4.76
N PHE A 200 -4.35 -4.86 6.03
CA PHE A 200 -4.40 -3.52 6.63
C PHE A 200 -3.52 -2.51 5.86
N VAL A 201 -2.29 -2.89 5.53
CA VAL A 201 -1.34 -2.07 4.77
C VAL A 201 -1.93 -1.62 3.43
N ASN A 202 -2.58 -2.54 2.72
CA ASN A 202 -3.16 -2.24 1.41
C ASN A 202 -4.37 -1.30 1.54
N ILE A 203 -5.25 -1.54 2.52
CA ILE A 203 -6.37 -0.64 2.82
C ILE A 203 -5.86 0.76 3.18
N TRP A 204 -4.81 0.84 4.02
CA TRP A 204 -4.19 2.10 4.39
C TRP A 204 -3.63 2.84 3.16
N THR A 205 -2.88 2.13 2.33
CA THR A 205 -2.30 2.68 1.08
C THR A 205 -3.40 3.21 0.16
N ILE A 206 -4.55 2.54 0.07
CA ILE A 206 -5.72 3.05 -0.67
C ILE A 206 -6.27 4.32 -0.01
N SER A 207 -6.48 4.31 1.32
CA SER A 207 -7.08 5.42 2.04
C SER A 207 -6.26 6.71 2.01
N ILE A 208 -4.92 6.65 1.98
CA ILE A 208 -4.12 7.88 1.90
C ILE A 208 -4.20 8.57 0.51
N HIS A 209 -4.85 7.95 -0.48
CA HIS A 209 -5.03 8.53 -1.83
C HIS A 209 -6.48 8.97 -2.11
N ASP A 210 -7.39 8.87 -1.14
CA ASP A 210 -8.82 9.09 -1.37
C ASP A 210 -9.28 10.56 -1.22
N GLY A 211 -8.38 11.46 -0.82
CA GLY A 211 -8.72 12.86 -0.64
C GLY A 211 -9.67 13.13 0.55
N ASP A 212 -9.90 12.15 1.43
CA ASP A 212 -10.64 12.31 2.67
C ASP A 212 -9.72 12.76 3.81
N TYR A 213 -9.78 14.05 4.12
CA TYR A 213 -8.87 14.70 5.06
C TYR A 213 -9.28 14.57 6.52
N ARG A 214 -10.30 13.77 6.83
CA ARG A 214 -10.87 13.62 8.18
C ARG A 214 -9.97 12.74 9.05
N ILE A 215 -9.10 13.36 9.83
CA ILE A 215 -8.39 12.74 10.96
C ILE A 215 -8.75 13.50 12.25
N PRO A 216 -9.04 12.82 13.38
CA PRO A 216 -9.31 13.48 14.65
C PRO A 216 -8.20 14.46 15.04
N GLY A 217 -8.59 15.63 15.56
CA GLY A 217 -7.70 16.79 15.74
C GLY A 217 -6.31 16.49 16.32
N PRO A 218 -6.15 15.81 17.46
CA PRO A 218 -4.83 15.50 18.01
C PRO A 218 -4.01 14.53 17.16
N LEU A 219 -4.68 13.60 16.46
CA LEU A 219 -4.03 12.56 15.66
C LEU A 219 -3.47 13.11 14.35
N ILE A 220 -3.93 14.26 13.85
CA ILE A 220 -3.41 14.85 12.61
C ILE A 220 -1.91 15.17 12.69
N PHE A 221 -1.40 15.43 13.89
CA PHE A 221 0.02 15.71 14.08
C PHE A 221 0.89 14.45 14.08
N LEU A 222 0.28 13.27 14.29
CA LEU A 222 0.96 11.98 14.40
C LEU A 222 0.79 11.14 13.15
N ILE A 223 -0.39 11.17 12.52
CA ILE A 223 -0.78 10.31 11.41
C ILE A 223 -0.53 10.99 10.06
N ASN A 224 0.20 10.31 9.18
CA ASN A 224 0.37 10.70 7.79
C ASN A 224 -0.82 10.17 6.95
N GLY A 225 -1.90 10.95 6.87
CA GLY A 225 -3.11 10.60 6.11
C GLY A 225 -3.25 11.29 4.75
N ALA A 226 -4.44 11.18 4.14
CA ALA A 226 -4.71 11.71 2.79
C ALA A 226 -4.39 13.20 2.61
N ALA A 227 -4.59 14.03 3.65
CA ALA A 227 -4.28 15.46 3.58
C ALA A 227 -2.77 15.74 3.42
N HIS A 228 -1.94 14.92 4.05
CA HIS A 228 -0.49 15.04 3.95
C HIS A 228 0.02 14.43 2.65
N HIS A 229 -0.57 13.32 2.23
CA HIS A 229 -0.18 12.60 1.02
C HIS A 229 -0.59 13.33 -0.26
N VAL A 230 -1.73 14.03 -0.28
CA VAL A 230 -2.06 14.88 -1.43
C VAL A 230 -1.09 16.06 -1.56
N ASP A 231 -0.65 16.65 -0.45
CA ASP A 231 0.41 17.66 -0.45
C ASP A 231 1.74 17.08 -0.95
N HIS A 232 2.03 15.82 -0.62
CA HIS A 232 3.16 15.09 -1.19
C HIS A 232 3.07 15.00 -2.72
N HIS A 233 1.91 14.61 -3.27
CA HIS A 233 1.66 14.58 -4.72
C HIS A 233 1.74 15.95 -5.41
N LEU A 234 1.43 17.03 -4.69
CA LEU A 234 1.46 18.40 -5.24
C LEU A 234 2.86 19.04 -5.19
N TYR A 235 3.62 18.79 -4.12
CA TYR A 235 4.86 19.49 -3.82
C TYR A 235 6.12 18.61 -3.89
N PHE A 236 5.96 17.30 -3.98
CA PHE A 236 6.98 16.24 -4.17
C PHE A 236 8.01 16.08 -3.05
N ASN A 237 8.34 17.14 -2.30
CA ASN A 237 9.49 17.17 -1.40
C ASN A 237 9.16 16.93 0.08
N TYR A 238 7.92 16.61 0.40
CA TYR A 238 7.41 16.58 1.78
C TYR A 238 6.56 15.35 2.05
N ASN A 239 6.40 14.99 3.34
CA ASN A 239 5.44 13.99 3.83
C ASN A 239 5.60 12.58 3.20
N TYR A 240 6.82 12.03 3.21
CA TYR A 240 7.15 10.72 2.61
C TYR A 240 6.72 9.51 3.45
N GLY A 241 6.39 9.68 4.74
CA GLY A 241 6.03 8.56 5.63
C GLY A 241 4.82 7.78 5.14
N GLN A 242 4.61 6.56 5.64
CA GLN A 242 3.45 5.76 5.25
C GLN A 242 2.28 5.98 6.20
N TYR A 243 2.53 5.82 7.51
CA TYR A 243 1.54 5.86 8.58
C TYR A 243 1.72 7.06 9.48
N PHE A 244 2.96 7.43 9.79
CA PHE A 244 3.27 8.44 10.80
C PHE A 244 4.03 9.61 10.21
N THR A 245 3.82 10.79 10.79
CA THR A 245 4.60 12.00 10.46
C THR A 245 5.97 12.02 11.13
N LEU A 246 6.26 11.02 11.98
CA LEU A 246 7.47 10.95 12.81
C LEU A 246 8.76 11.07 11.98
N TRP A 247 8.91 10.24 10.96
CA TRP A 247 10.13 10.23 10.14
C TRP A 247 10.26 11.46 9.26
N ASP A 248 9.13 12.03 8.81
CA ASP A 248 9.13 13.33 8.15
C ASP A 248 9.62 14.46 9.06
N ARG A 249 9.24 14.44 10.34
CA ARG A 249 9.71 15.42 11.32
C ARG A 249 11.20 15.26 11.60
N LEU A 250 11.64 14.03 11.84
CA LEU A 250 13.05 13.73 12.11
C LEU A 250 13.94 14.01 10.88
N GLY A 251 13.45 13.69 9.69
CA GLY A 251 14.17 13.88 8.44
C GLY A 251 14.01 15.27 7.80
N GLY A 252 13.27 16.18 8.44
CA GLY A 252 13.09 17.56 7.98
C GLY A 252 12.24 17.72 6.71
N SER A 253 11.37 16.75 6.41
CA SER A 253 10.45 16.75 5.27
C SER A 253 8.98 16.93 5.66
N TYR A 254 8.69 17.15 6.95
CA TYR A 254 7.33 17.39 7.40
C TYR A 254 6.78 18.72 6.87
N ARG A 255 5.58 18.67 6.31
CA ARG A 255 4.79 19.85 5.93
C ARG A 255 3.36 19.70 6.47
N HIS A 256 2.89 20.74 7.15
CA HIS A 256 1.50 20.80 7.59
C HIS A 256 0.57 20.86 6.36
N PRO A 257 -0.45 19.98 6.24
CA PRO A 257 -1.30 19.91 5.06
C PRO A 257 -1.98 21.21 4.66
N SER A 258 -1.87 21.58 3.38
CA SER A 258 -2.52 22.75 2.80
C SER A 258 -4.04 22.70 2.92
N ALA A 259 -4.64 21.50 2.85
CA ALA A 259 -6.07 21.29 3.00
C ALA A 259 -6.61 21.73 4.37
N LEU A 260 -5.81 21.63 5.44
CA LEU A 260 -6.21 22.06 6.78
C LEU A 260 -6.08 23.58 6.96
N LEU A 261 -5.45 24.26 6.00
CA LEU A 261 -5.29 25.70 5.95
C LEU A 261 -6.27 26.36 4.97
N GLY A 262 -7.23 25.60 4.43
CA GLY A 262 -8.15 26.08 3.40
C GLY A 262 -7.48 26.36 2.05
N LYS A 263 -6.39 25.64 1.74
CA LYS A 263 -5.59 25.80 0.51
C LYS A 263 -5.41 24.49 -0.25
N GLY A 264 -6.20 23.47 0.07
CA GLY A 264 -6.12 22.16 -0.56
C GLY A 264 -6.90 22.10 -1.89
N PRO A 265 -6.90 20.93 -2.55
CA PRO A 265 -7.63 20.72 -3.80
C PRO A 265 -9.13 21.00 -3.70
N HIS A 266 -9.77 20.67 -2.57
CA HIS A 266 -11.19 20.95 -2.32
C HIS A 266 -11.48 22.45 -2.32
N ASP A 267 -10.67 23.22 -1.59
CA ASP A 267 -10.81 24.67 -1.51
C ASP A 267 -10.62 25.33 -2.88
N HIS A 268 -9.67 24.81 -3.67
CA HIS A 268 -9.42 25.31 -5.01
C HIS A 268 -10.63 25.07 -5.94
N ILE A 269 -11.24 23.88 -5.89
CA ILE A 269 -12.48 23.61 -6.65
C ILE A 269 -13.60 24.55 -6.23
N HIS A 270 -13.80 24.72 -4.92
CA HIS A 270 -14.83 25.64 -4.41
C HIS A 270 -14.65 27.06 -4.93
N LYS A 271 -13.40 27.55 -4.95
CA LYS A 271 -13.08 28.88 -5.49
C LYS A 271 -13.38 28.98 -6.98
N LEU A 272 -12.95 28.01 -7.79
CA LEU A 272 -13.19 27.99 -9.23
C LEU A 272 -14.70 27.94 -9.57
N MET A 273 -15.47 27.15 -8.83
CA MET A 273 -16.92 27.06 -9.01
C MET A 273 -17.62 28.37 -8.65
N ALA A 274 -17.18 29.05 -7.58
CA ALA A 274 -17.72 30.33 -7.17
C ALA A 274 -17.41 31.43 -8.20
N GLU A 275 -16.20 31.44 -8.77
CA GLU A 275 -15.80 32.38 -9.84
C GLU A 275 -16.63 32.15 -11.11
N ALA A 276 -16.85 30.90 -11.53
CA ALA A 276 -17.66 30.58 -12.70
C ALA A 276 -19.13 31.03 -12.56
N ALA A 277 -19.72 30.85 -11.37
CA ALA A 277 -21.09 31.26 -11.08
C ALA A 277 -21.29 32.79 -11.05
N GLN A 278 -20.22 33.58 -10.95
CA GLN A 278 -20.28 35.05 -11.04
C GLN A 278 -20.16 35.57 -12.48
N THR A 279 -19.76 34.70 -13.41
CA THR A 279 -19.58 35.03 -14.83
C THR A 279 -20.74 34.58 -15.73
N GLU A 280 -21.73 33.87 -15.18
CA GLU A 280 -23.00 33.47 -15.80
C GLU A 280 -24.13 34.44 -15.43
#